data_AF-A0A7V9AL07-F1
#
_entry.id   AF-A0A7V9AL07-F1
#
_cell.length_a   1.000
_cell.length_b   1.000
_cell.length_c   1.000
_cell.angle_alpha   90.00
_cell.angle_beta   90.00
_cell.angle_gamma   90.00
#
_symmetry.space_group_name_H-M   'P 1'
#
loop_
_entity.id
_entity.type
_entity.pdbx_description
1 polymer ?
#
loop_
_entity_poly.entity_id
_entity_poly.type
_entity_poly.pdbx_seq_one_letter_code
_entity_poly.pdbx_strand_id
1 'polypeptide(L)' 'SPAQVVYVGDRLDNDVLPAQAIGMHAVFLRRGPWGYLHAGWPEMATVEHRIDHLGGIHQVIERIDEDSATPNSPDTTHSR' A
#
# COMPACT_ATOMS: atom_id res chain seq x y z
N SER A 1 2.39 11.15 -9.71
CA SER A 1 1.99 9.88 -10.34
C SER A 1 1.07 9.12 -9.39
N PRO A 2 0.36 8.06 -9.80
CA PRO A 2 -0.41 7.21 -8.88
C PRO A 2 0.40 6.75 -7.66
N ALA A 3 1.69 6.44 -7.84
CA ALA A 3 2.62 6.06 -6.76
C ALA A 3 2.86 7.15 -5.69
N GLN A 4 2.42 8.40 -5.89
CA GLN A 4 2.51 9.46 -4.88
C GLN A 4 1.24 9.59 -4.02
N VAL A 5 0.29 8.66 -4.19
CA VAL A 5 -0.99 8.65 -3.46
C VAL A 5 -1.05 7.39 -2.61
N VAL A 6 -1.41 7.57 -1.34
CA VAL A 6 -1.73 6.49 -0.40
C VAL A 6 -3.24 6.45 -0.21
N TYR A 7 -3.89 5.41 -0.70
CA TYR A 7 -5.31 5.17 -0.46
C TYR A 7 -5.50 4.40 0.85
N VAL A 8 -6.42 4.85 1.71
CA VAL A 8 -6.70 4.21 3.00
C VAL A 8 -8.18 3.87 3.08
N GLY A 9 -8.51 2.60 3.30
CA GLY A 9 -9.89 2.15 3.37
C GLY A 9 -10.07 0.81 4.08
N ASP A 10 -11.30 0.46 4.40
CA ASP A 10 -11.67 -0.77 5.11
C ASP A 10 -12.19 -1.87 4.18
N ARG A 11 -12.30 -1.60 2.87
CA ARG A 11 -12.81 -2.56 1.88
C ARG A 11 -11.73 -3.04 0.91
N LEU A 12 -11.43 -4.33 0.91
CA LEU A 12 -10.50 -4.90 -0.08
C LEU A 12 -10.95 -4.71 -1.53
N ASP A 13 -12.22 -4.95 -1.82
CA ASP A 13 -12.77 -4.98 -3.17
C ASP A 13 -12.84 -3.59 -3.83
N ASN A 14 -13.00 -2.54 -3.03
CA ASN A 14 -13.24 -1.18 -3.52
C ASN A 14 -12.09 -0.22 -3.24
N ASP A 15 -11.42 -0.37 -2.11
CA ASP A 15 -10.40 0.57 -1.65
C ASP A 15 -9.00 0.05 -1.98
N VAL A 16 -8.69 -1.16 -1.52
CA VAL A 16 -7.30 -1.62 -1.45
C VAL A 16 -6.85 -2.23 -2.77
N LEU A 17 -7.55 -3.26 -3.26
CA LEU A 17 -7.15 -3.97 -4.48
C LEU A 17 -7.23 -3.06 -5.72
N PRO A 18 -8.28 -2.22 -5.90
CA PRO A 18 -8.32 -1.32 -7.05
C PRO A 18 -7.23 -0.25 -7.03
N ALA A 19 -6.88 0.29 -5.84
CA ALA A 19 -5.79 1.26 -5.72
C ALA A 19 -4.43 0.63 -6.07
N GLN A 20 -4.14 -0.57 -5.57
CA GLN A 20 -2.93 -1.32 -5.94
C GLN A 20 -2.88 -1.61 -7.44
N ALA A 21 -4.02 -1.98 -8.04
CA ALA A 21 -4.10 -2.33 -9.47
C ALA A 21 -3.75 -1.16 -10.41
N ILE A 22 -3.89 0.08 -9.96
CA ILE A 22 -3.51 1.29 -10.72
C ILE A 22 -2.18 1.90 -10.28
N GLY A 23 -1.43 1.20 -9.41
CA GLY A 23 -0.10 1.61 -8.96
C GLY A 23 -0.10 2.69 -7.87
N MET A 24 -1.18 2.81 -7.10
CA MET A 24 -1.17 3.58 -5.84
C MET A 24 -0.70 2.69 -4.69
N HIS A 25 -0.15 3.30 -3.64
CA HIS A 25 -0.01 2.60 -2.36
C HIS A 25 -1.39 2.45 -1.72
N ALA A 26 -1.64 1.31 -1.09
CA ALA A 26 -2.93 1.04 -0.46
C ALA A 26 -2.75 0.50 0.95
N VAL A 27 -3.57 1.00 1.86
CA VAL A 27 -3.57 0.63 3.28
C VAL A 27 -4.94 0.10 3.66
N PHE A 28 -4.97 -1.16 4.05
CA PHE A 28 -6.14 -1.75 4.66
C PHE A 28 -6.24 -1.32 6.14
N LEU A 29 -7.30 -0.61 6.48
CA LEU A 29 -7.63 -0.26 7.85
C LEU A 29 -8.66 -1.28 8.40
N ARG A 30 -8.25 -2.11 9.36
CA ARG A 30 -9.16 -3.04 10.04
C ARG A 30 -10.04 -2.31 11.06
N ARG A 31 -11.00 -1.54 10.56
CA ARG A 31 -12.11 -0.94 11.32
C ARG A 31 -13.40 -1.02 10.54
N GLY A 32 -14.52 -0.86 11.24
CA GLY A 32 -15.85 -0.93 10.64
C GLY A 32 -16.26 -2.36 10.26
N PRO A 33 -17.52 -2.56 9.83
CA PRO A 33 -18.03 -3.89 9.51
C PRO A 33 -17.27 -4.59 8.38
N TRP A 34 -16.89 -3.85 7.34
CA TRP A 34 -16.19 -4.40 6.18
C TRP A 34 -14.73 -4.71 6.50
N GLY A 35 -14.05 -3.85 7.26
CA GLY A 35 -12.68 -4.11 7.70
C GLY A 35 -12.55 -5.39 8.53
N TYR A 36 -13.52 -5.74 9.37
CA TYR A 36 -13.47 -7.03 10.08
C TYR A 36 -13.85 -8.22 9.19
N LEU A 37 -14.85 -8.06 8.31
CA LEU A 37 -15.28 -9.12 7.40
C LEU A 37 -14.18 -9.48 6.38
N HIS A 38 -13.56 -8.47 5.78
CA HIS A 38 -12.56 -8.64 4.72
C HIS A 38 -11.19 -9.04 5.28
N ALA A 39 -10.90 -8.79 6.56
CA ALA A 39 -9.64 -9.20 7.19
C ALA A 39 -9.39 -10.72 7.17
N GLY A 40 -10.44 -11.53 6.94
CA GLY A 40 -10.34 -12.98 6.79
C GLY A 40 -10.33 -13.47 5.33
N TRP A 41 -10.39 -12.57 4.35
CA TRP A 41 -10.43 -12.95 2.94
C TRP A 41 -9.04 -13.39 2.44
N PRO A 42 -8.96 -14.35 1.50
CA PRO A 42 -7.68 -14.78 0.92
C PRO A 42 -6.84 -13.64 0.33
N GLU A 43 -7.50 -12.66 -0.26
CA GLU A 43 -6.88 -11.48 -0.90
C GLU A 43 -6.12 -10.59 0.09
N MET A 44 -6.35 -10.72 1.40
CA MET A 44 -5.51 -10.06 2.41
C MET A 44 -4.02 -10.41 2.25
N ALA A 45 -3.70 -11.57 1.67
CA ALA A 45 -2.32 -12.00 1.42
C ALA A 45 -1.58 -11.10 0.41
N THR A 46 -2.29 -10.31 -0.40
CA THR A 46 -1.70 -9.40 -1.39
C THR A 46 -1.68 -7.95 -0.94
N VAL A 47 -2.22 -7.66 0.24
CA VAL A 47 -2.28 -6.31 0.79
C VAL A 47 -0.91 -5.89 1.29
N GLU A 48 -0.41 -4.78 0.75
CA GLU A 48 0.92 -4.26 1.04
C GLU A 48 1.03 -3.72 2.47
N HIS A 49 0.00 -3.00 2.92
CA HIS A 49 -0.01 -2.35 4.23
C HIS A 49 -1.33 -2.57 4.96
N ARG A 50 -1.23 -2.84 6.26
CA ARG A 50 -2.39 -2.98 7.14
C ARG A 50 -2.16 -2.25 8.45
N ILE A 51 -3.21 -1.58 8.93
CA ILE A 51 -3.25 -0.93 10.23
C ILE A 51 -4.58 -1.24 10.94
N ASP A 52 -4.57 -1.26 12.27
CA ASP A 52 -5.78 -1.47 13.07
C ASP A 52 -6.41 -0.15 13.55
N HIS A 53 -5.70 0.96 13.41
CA HIS A 53 -6.14 2.31 13.79
C HIS A 53 -5.52 3.34 12.85
N LEU A 54 -6.26 4.40 12.51
CA LEU A 54 -5.79 5.41 11.54
C LEU A 54 -4.53 6.13 12.01
N GLY A 55 -4.31 6.26 13.32
CA GLY A 55 -3.07 6.81 13.87
C GLY A 55 -1.82 6.06 13.43
N GLY A 56 -1.91 4.76 13.08
CA GLY A 56 -0.79 3.96 12.57
C GLY A 56 -0.34 4.32 11.16
N ILE A 57 -1.02 5.25 10.48
CA ILE A 57 -0.67 5.66 9.11
C ILE A 57 0.73 6.27 9.00
N HIS A 58 1.24 6.92 10.05
CA HIS A 58 2.58 7.53 10.04
C HIS A 58 3.68 6.50 9.72
N GLN A 59 3.60 5.31 10.34
CA GLN A 59 4.55 4.22 10.12
C GLN A 59 4.52 3.67 8.71
N VAL A 60 3.37 3.79 8.03
CA VAL A 60 3.24 3.37 6.63
C VAL A 60 3.88 4.40 5.71
N ILE A 61 3.62 5.68 5.96
CA ILE A 61 4.21 6.78 5.18
C ILE A 61 5.73 6.76 5.29
N GLU A 62 6.27 6.60 6.50
CA GLU A 62 7.72 6.50 6.74
C GLU A 62 8.35 5.36 5.93
N ARG A 63 7.72 4.18 5.90
CA ARG A 63 8.20 3.04 5.12
C ARG A 63 8.19 3.29 3.61
N ILE A 64 7.12 3.92 3.11
CA ILE A 64 7.01 4.28 1.68
C ILE A 64 8.12 5.27 1.29
N ASP A 65 8.38 6.26 2.15
CA ASP A 65 9.44 7.24 1.93
C ASP A 65 10.84 6.56 1.95
N GLU A 66 11.07 5.62 2.86
CA GLU A 66 12.30 4.82 2.94
C GLU A 66 12.53 3.95 1.69
N ASP A 67 11.49 3.24 1.23
CA ASP A 67 11.54 2.40 0.04
C ASP A 67 11.81 3.24 -1.23
N SER A 68 11.26 4.46 -1.27
CA SER A 68 11.47 5.42 -2.36
C SER A 68 12.87 6.05 -2.35
N ALA A 69 13.53 6.11 -1.18
CA ALA A 69 14.86 6.70 -1.01
C ALA A 69 16.01 5.78 -1.45
N THR A 70 15.73 4.51 -1.75
CA THR A 70 16.75 3.55 -2.21
C THR A 70 16.89 3.63 -3.74
N PRO A 71 18.00 4.16 -4.31
CA PRO A 71 18.16 4.21 -5.75
C PRO A 71 18.53 2.80 -6.26
N ASN A 72 17.61 2.15 -6.98
CA ASN A 72 17.98 1.02 -7.84
C ASN A 72 18.79 1.57 -9.02
N SER A 73 20.11 1.35 -9.02
CA SER A 73 20.97 1.65 -10.15
C SER A 73 21.80 0.42 -10.55
N PRO A 74 21.49 -0.25 -11.66
CA PRO A 74 22.48 -0.88 -12.49
C PRO A 74 22.82 0.10 -13.61
N ASP A 75 23.84 0.93 -13.38
CA ASP A 75 24.42 1.79 -14.40
C ASP A 75 24.99 0.91 -15.53
N THR A 76 24.25 0.83 -16.64
CA THR A 76 24.73 0.20 -17.87
C THR A 76 25.45 1.27 -18.67
N THR A 77 26.74 1.44 -18.38
CA THR A 77 27.63 2.15 -19.29
C THR A 77 27.72 1.37 -20.61
N HIS A 78 26.94 1.77 -21.60
CA HIS A 78 27.27 1.56 -23.01
C HIS A 78 28.37 2.56 -23.38
N SER A 79 29.63 2.13 -23.30
CA SER A 79 30.73 2.83 -23.96
C SER A 79 30.62 2.61 -25.47
N ARG A 80 30.39 3.71 -26.20
CA ARG A 80 30.79 3.88 -27.58
C ARG A 80 32.24 4.35 -27.65
#